data_AF-V5A4F5-F1
#
_entry.id   AF-V5A4F5-F1
#
_cell.length_a   1.000
_cell.length_b   1.000
_cell.length_c   1.000
_cell.angle_alpha   90.00
_cell.angle_beta   90.00
_cell.angle_gamma   90.00
#
_symmetry.space_group_name_H-M   'P 1'
#
loop_
_entity.id
_entity.type
_entity.pdbx_description
1 polymer ?
#
loop_
_entity_poly.entity_id
_entity_poly.type
_entity_poly.pdbx_seq_one_letter_code
_entity_poly.pdbx_strand_id
1 'polypeptide(L)'
;MVPADDGASPASLDRAVLERIQSRFAGCRIFKAVDLVEEGKLYLRVELAGDYYPGDVSARFEIRWYRNDDFTVHYQEERQEGVWKCRWDRHPSSHNVRNHFHPPPDASRADAENAQWPPDYRDVCRLALDYVEDRIETLWKQQ
;
A
#
# COMPACT_ATOMS: atom_id res chain seq x y z
N MET A 1 -16.52 -17.89 14.06
CA MET A 1 -17.21 -16.58 13.96
C MET A 1 -16.74 -15.97 12.66
N VAL A 2 -17.60 -15.91 11.64
CA VAL A 2 -17.29 -15.32 10.33
C VAL A 2 -17.41 -13.80 10.51
N PRO A 3 -16.42 -12.96 10.15
CA PRO A 3 -16.62 -11.53 10.26
C PRO A 3 -17.71 -11.12 9.27
N ALA A 4 -18.64 -10.30 9.75
CA ALA A 4 -19.71 -9.74 8.96
C ALA A 4 -19.10 -8.97 7.79
N ASP A 5 -19.55 -9.30 6.59
CA ASP A 5 -19.37 -8.47 5.41
C ASP A 5 -20.17 -7.17 5.65
N ASP A 6 -19.50 -6.02 5.64
CA ASP A 6 -20.04 -4.72 6.10
C ASP A 6 -21.15 -4.14 5.20
N GLY A 7 -21.74 -4.93 4.29
CA GLY A 7 -23.05 -4.71 3.65
C GLY A 7 -23.24 -3.46 2.77
N ALA A 8 -22.37 -2.46 2.89
CA ALA A 8 -22.28 -1.32 2.01
C ALA A 8 -21.22 -1.64 0.96
N SER A 9 -21.64 -1.68 -0.30
CA SER A 9 -20.67 -1.68 -1.39
C SER A 9 -19.76 -0.46 -1.21
N PRO A 10 -18.43 -0.63 -1.24
CA PRO A 10 -17.52 0.51 -1.13
C PRO A 10 -17.87 1.53 -2.21
N ALA A 11 -17.60 2.81 -1.95
CA ALA A 11 -17.74 3.85 -2.97
C ALA A 11 -17.02 3.43 -4.27
N SER A 12 -17.41 3.99 -5.41
CA SER A 12 -16.70 3.71 -6.66
C SER A 12 -15.23 4.12 -6.56
N LEU A 13 -14.35 3.36 -7.21
CA LEU A 13 -12.92 3.69 -7.28
C LEU A 13 -12.70 5.03 -7.99
N ASP A 14 -11.77 5.82 -7.48
CA ASP A 14 -11.39 7.11 -8.05
C ASP A 14 -10.22 6.95 -9.02
N ARG A 15 -10.58 6.71 -10.29
CA ARG A 15 -9.62 6.62 -11.39
C ARG A 15 -8.74 7.86 -11.51
N ALA A 16 -9.31 9.05 -11.34
CA ALA A 16 -8.57 10.29 -11.53
C ALA A 16 -7.48 10.47 -10.47
N VAL A 17 -7.73 10.05 -9.23
CA VAL A 17 -6.69 10.02 -8.19
C VAL A 17 -5.61 8.99 -8.54
N LEU A 18 -5.99 7.77 -8.97
CA LEU A 18 -5.01 6.74 -9.34
C LEU A 18 -4.13 7.16 -10.52
N GLU A 19 -4.69 7.81 -11.56
CA GLU A 19 -3.93 8.34 -12.71
C GLU A 19 -2.96 9.46 -12.29
N ARG A 20 -3.34 10.29 -11.31
CA ARG A 20 -2.46 11.32 -10.73
C ARG A 20 -1.31 10.72 -9.94
N ILE A 21 -1.58 9.66 -9.15
CA ILE A 21 -0.53 8.91 -8.44
C ILE A 21 0.39 8.25 -9.46
N GLN A 22 -0.17 7.60 -10.48
CA GLN A 22 0.58 6.96 -11.57
C GLN A 22 1.55 7.95 -12.22
N SER A 23 1.04 9.10 -12.67
CA SER A 23 1.84 10.14 -13.35
C SER A 23 2.99 10.63 -12.47
N ARG A 24 2.77 10.75 -11.16
CA ARG A 24 3.80 11.17 -10.22
C ARG A 24 4.86 10.09 -10.00
N PHE A 25 4.44 8.84 -9.93
CA PHE A 25 5.36 7.72 -9.67
C PHE A 25 6.16 7.35 -10.92
N ALA A 26 5.60 7.47 -12.12
CA ALA A 26 6.31 7.16 -13.37
C ALA A 26 7.60 7.97 -13.60
N GLY A 27 7.76 9.12 -12.93
CA GLY A 27 8.99 9.93 -12.97
C GLY A 27 10.04 9.56 -11.91
N CYS A 28 9.77 8.58 -11.03
CA CYS A 28 10.64 8.24 -9.91
C CYS A 28 11.54 7.04 -10.23
N ARG A 29 12.86 7.20 -10.02
CA ARG A 29 13.85 6.13 -10.25
C ARG A 29 13.69 4.88 -9.38
N ILE A 30 12.94 4.99 -8.28
CA ILE A 30 12.69 3.90 -7.34
C ILE A 30 11.78 2.85 -7.96
N PHE A 31 10.93 3.26 -8.91
CA PHE A 31 9.94 2.37 -9.50
C PHE A 31 10.39 1.89 -10.86
N LYS A 32 10.28 0.57 -11.05
CA LYS A 32 10.51 -0.11 -12.32
C LYS A 32 9.32 0.02 -13.25
N ALA A 33 8.10 -0.09 -12.71
CA ALA A 33 6.86 -0.05 -13.47
C ALA A 33 5.72 0.55 -12.62
N VAL A 34 4.79 1.24 -13.27
CA VAL A 34 3.66 1.91 -12.63
C VAL A 34 2.41 1.77 -13.52
N ASP A 35 1.62 0.73 -13.25
CA ASP A 35 0.54 0.29 -14.13
C ASP A 35 -0.82 0.45 -13.47
N LEU A 36 -1.75 1.08 -14.19
CA LEU A 36 -3.16 1.11 -13.81
C LEU A 36 -3.81 -0.19 -14.29
N VAL A 37 -4.18 -1.07 -13.34
CA VAL A 37 -4.73 -2.39 -13.63
C VAL A 37 -6.24 -2.36 -13.46
N GLU A 38 -6.96 -2.82 -14.48
CA GLU A 38 -8.43 -2.86 -14.51
C GLU A 38 -9.01 -4.28 -14.37
N GLU A 39 -8.18 -5.31 -14.50
CA GLU A 39 -8.61 -6.70 -14.40
C GLU A 39 -9.13 -7.02 -12.99
N GLY A 40 -10.38 -7.47 -12.89
CA GLY A 40 -11.07 -7.76 -11.63
C GLY A 40 -11.58 -6.51 -10.91
N LYS A 41 -10.69 -5.66 -10.41
CA LYS A 41 -11.03 -4.40 -9.71
C LYS A 41 -9.95 -3.37 -9.98
N LEU A 42 -10.30 -2.11 -10.24
CA LEU A 42 -9.33 -1.05 -10.52
C LEU A 42 -8.33 -0.83 -9.36
N TYR A 43 -7.02 -0.87 -9.63
CA TYR A 43 -5.96 -0.49 -8.70
C TYR A 43 -4.72 -0.02 -9.46
N LEU A 44 -3.82 0.68 -8.75
CA LEU A 44 -2.50 1.01 -9.25
C LEU A 44 -1.48 -0.01 -8.73
N ARG A 45 -0.77 -0.68 -9.63
CA ARG A 45 0.36 -1.54 -9.32
C ARG A 45 1.65 -0.75 -9.52
N VAL A 46 2.52 -0.73 -8.51
CA VAL A 46 3.80 0.00 -8.56
C VAL A 46 4.90 -0.99 -8.21
N GLU A 47 5.70 -1.40 -9.19
CA GLU A 47 6.83 -2.29 -8.96
C GLU A 47 8.08 -1.49 -8.63
N LEU A 48 8.80 -1.88 -7.58
CA LEU A 48 10.07 -1.25 -7.22
C LEU A 48 11.21 -1.88 -8.04
N ALA A 49 12.25 -1.08 -8.28
CA ALA A 49 13.46 -1.56 -8.93
C ALA A 49 14.24 -2.50 -8.00
N GLY A 50 14.61 -3.69 -8.48
CA GLY A 50 15.25 -4.71 -7.64
C GLY A 50 16.64 -4.30 -7.13
N ASP A 51 17.35 -3.47 -7.89
CA ASP A 51 18.64 -2.88 -7.51
C ASP A 51 18.53 -1.86 -6.37
N TYR A 52 17.31 -1.50 -5.97
CA TYR A 52 17.04 -0.69 -4.79
C TYR A 52 17.16 -1.49 -3.49
N TYR A 53 17.17 -2.83 -3.54
CA TYR A 53 17.30 -3.71 -2.38
C TYR A 53 18.68 -4.37 -2.29
N PRO A 54 19.11 -4.73 -1.06
CA PRO A 54 20.15 -5.73 -0.90
C PRO A 54 19.57 -7.12 -1.19
N GLY A 55 20.14 -7.82 -2.18
CA GLY A 55 19.73 -9.16 -2.60
C GLY A 55 18.59 -9.19 -3.63
N ASP A 56 18.11 -10.40 -3.94
CA ASP A 56 17.04 -10.62 -4.91
C ASP A 56 15.66 -10.48 -4.24
N VAL A 57 14.95 -9.40 -4.58
CA VAL A 57 13.65 -9.04 -4.00
C VAL A 57 12.72 -8.58 -5.12
N SER A 58 11.52 -9.15 -5.17
CA SER A 58 10.40 -8.56 -5.92
C SER A 58 9.53 -7.77 -4.96
N ALA A 59 9.44 -6.45 -5.15
CA ALA A 59 8.65 -5.59 -4.27
C ALA A 59 7.64 -4.78 -5.07
N ARG A 60 6.42 -4.62 -4.51
CA ARG A 60 5.37 -3.83 -5.13
C ARG A 60 4.46 -3.15 -4.14
N PHE A 61 3.92 -2.00 -4.54
CA PHE A 61 2.69 -1.45 -3.97
C PHE A 61 1.48 -1.83 -4.83
N GLU A 62 0.35 -2.05 -4.17
CA GLU A 62 -0.98 -2.11 -4.74
C GLU A 62 -1.86 -1.05 -4.06
N ILE A 63 -2.27 -0.04 -4.81
CA ILE A 63 -2.98 1.14 -4.30
C ILE A 63 -4.41 1.17 -4.85
N ARG A 64 -5.37 1.27 -3.96
CA ARG A 64 -6.78 1.53 -4.27
C ARG A 64 -7.22 2.81 -3.60
N TRP A 65 -7.90 3.66 -4.36
CA TRP A 65 -8.46 4.92 -3.86
C TRP A 65 -9.93 5.01 -4.27
N TYR A 66 -10.78 5.49 -3.37
CA TYR A 66 -12.22 5.57 -3.58
C TYR A 66 -12.69 7.03 -3.54
N ARG A 67 -13.83 7.31 -4.19
CA ARG A 67 -14.38 8.69 -4.29
C ARG A 67 -14.78 9.32 -2.95
N ASN A 68 -14.88 8.54 -1.89
CA ASN A 68 -15.16 9.00 -0.52
C ASN A 68 -13.89 9.15 0.34
N ASP A 69 -12.72 9.19 -0.32
CA ASP A 69 -11.37 9.27 0.27
C ASP A 69 -10.95 8.06 1.09
N ASP A 70 -11.72 6.98 1.08
CA ASP A 70 -11.23 5.70 1.57
C ASP A 70 -10.13 5.17 0.64
N PHE A 71 -9.22 4.38 1.19
CA PHE A 71 -8.12 3.81 0.43
C PHE A 71 -7.56 2.55 1.10
N THR A 72 -6.80 1.82 0.28
CA THR A 72 -5.87 0.78 0.73
C THR A 72 -4.55 1.01 -0.02
N VAL A 73 -3.46 1.14 0.73
CA VAL A 73 -2.09 1.05 0.21
C VAL A 73 -1.50 -0.22 0.77
N HIS A 74 -1.26 -1.21 -0.07
CA HIS A 74 -0.66 -2.49 0.33
C HIS A 74 0.74 -2.58 -0.26
N TYR A 75 1.72 -2.92 0.55
CA TYR A 75 3.09 -3.12 0.12
C TYR A 75 3.52 -4.55 0.42
N GLN A 76 4.20 -5.19 -0.53
CA GLN A 76 4.65 -6.56 -0.42
C GLN A 76 6.06 -6.72 -1.00
N GLU A 77 6.88 -7.49 -0.31
CA GLU A 77 8.19 -8.00 -0.73
C GLU A 77 8.12 -9.53 -0.81
N GLU A 78 8.57 -10.09 -1.93
CA GLU A 78 8.79 -11.51 -2.12
C GLU A 78 10.30 -11.76 -2.08
N ARG A 79 10.74 -12.56 -1.10
CA ARG A 79 12.15 -12.90 -0.83
C ARG A 79 12.31 -14.41 -0.75
N GLN A 80 13.54 -14.90 -0.81
CA GLN A 80 13.85 -16.33 -0.60
C GLN A 80 13.36 -16.83 0.77
N GLU A 81 13.46 -15.98 1.79
CA GLU A 81 13.10 -16.31 3.18
C GLU A 81 11.59 -16.25 3.46
N GLY A 82 10.80 -15.69 2.53
CA GLY A 82 9.36 -15.57 2.64
C GLY A 82 8.81 -14.26 2.11
N VAL A 83 7.55 -13.98 2.49
CA VAL A 83 6.83 -12.77 2.13
C VAL A 83 6.83 -11.82 3.30
N TRP A 84 7.13 -10.55 3.04
CA TRP A 84 7.00 -9.47 4.00
C TRP A 84 6.02 -8.43 3.45
N LYS A 85 4.99 -8.08 4.21
CA LYS A 85 3.94 -7.16 3.75
C LYS A 85 3.38 -6.31 4.87
N CYS A 86 2.98 -5.09 4.54
CA CYS A 86 2.30 -4.16 5.43
C CYS A 86 1.24 -3.37 4.66
N ARG A 87 0.30 -2.75 5.36
CA ARG A 87 -0.84 -2.08 4.72
C ARG A 87 -1.32 -0.85 5.49
N TRP A 88 -1.63 0.22 4.76
CA TRP A 88 -2.28 1.42 5.29
C TRP A 88 -3.69 1.49 4.74
N ASP A 89 -4.67 1.49 5.64
CA ASP A 89 -6.08 1.50 5.28
C ASP A 89 -6.79 2.72 5.85
N ARG A 90 -7.68 3.28 5.04
CA ARG A 90 -8.75 4.17 5.47
C ARG A 90 -10.06 3.59 4.97
N HIS A 91 -10.87 3.06 5.86
CA HIS A 91 -12.25 2.65 5.58
C HIS A 91 -13.03 2.48 6.89
N PRO A 92 -14.36 2.58 6.87
CA PRO A 92 -15.19 2.17 8.00
C PRO A 92 -14.84 0.73 8.41
N SER A 93 -14.70 0.49 9.70
CA SER A 93 -14.59 -0.87 10.23
C SER A 93 -15.33 -0.92 11.56
N SER A 94 -15.97 -2.06 11.85
CA SER A 94 -16.68 -2.28 13.11
C SER A 94 -15.77 -2.39 14.35
N HIS A 95 -14.45 -2.54 14.15
CA HIS A 95 -13.50 -2.86 15.21
C HIS A 95 -12.37 -1.84 15.40
N ASN A 96 -12.03 -1.04 14.38
CA ASN A 96 -10.97 -0.03 14.42
C ASN A 96 -11.50 1.37 14.09
N VAL A 97 -10.75 2.41 14.48
CA VAL A 97 -10.98 3.75 13.94
C VAL A 97 -10.76 3.71 12.42
N ARG A 98 -11.46 4.59 11.68
CA ARG A 98 -11.50 4.62 10.21
C ARG A 98 -10.11 4.47 9.54
N ASN A 99 -9.05 4.95 10.19
CA ASN A 99 -7.66 4.82 9.75
C ASN A 99 -6.94 3.74 10.58
N HIS A 100 -6.31 2.77 9.94
CA HIS A 100 -5.51 1.76 10.64
C HIS A 100 -4.35 1.25 9.79
N PHE A 101 -3.29 0.81 10.47
CA PHE A 101 -2.10 0.20 9.89
C PHE A 101 -2.10 -1.29 10.18
N HIS A 102 -1.80 -2.10 9.17
CA HIS A 102 -1.49 -3.52 9.35
C HIS A 102 0.02 -3.69 9.30
N PRO A 103 0.64 -4.00 10.46
CA PRO A 103 2.09 -4.10 10.53
C PRO A 103 2.61 -5.33 9.78
N PRO A 104 3.90 -5.31 9.42
CA PRO A 104 4.60 -6.49 8.96
C PRO A 104 4.75 -7.56 10.07
N PRO A 105 5.07 -8.82 9.70
CA PRO A 105 5.44 -9.29 8.35
C PRO A 105 4.26 -9.69 7.47
N ASP A 106 3.05 -9.81 8.01
CA ASP A 106 1.95 -10.50 7.35
C ASP A 106 0.72 -9.63 7.11
N ALA A 107 0.78 -8.33 7.43
CA ALA A 107 -0.36 -7.42 7.36
C ALA A 107 -1.63 -8.03 7.98
N SER A 108 -1.47 -8.77 9.08
CA SER A 108 -2.55 -9.47 9.77
C SER A 108 -3.65 -8.52 10.20
N ARG A 109 -4.91 -8.97 10.08
CA ARG A 109 -6.06 -8.23 10.59
C ARG A 109 -6.11 -8.20 12.11
N ALA A 110 -5.58 -9.23 12.77
CA ALA A 110 -5.59 -9.33 14.22
C ALA A 110 -4.65 -8.32 14.86
N ASP A 111 -3.58 -7.95 14.15
CA ASP A 111 -2.53 -7.06 14.62
C ASP A 111 -2.70 -5.62 14.09
N ALA A 112 -3.91 -5.28 13.60
CA ALA A 112 -4.18 -3.95 13.07
C ALA A 112 -4.13 -2.89 14.17
N GLU A 113 -3.38 -1.83 13.92
CA GLU A 113 -3.15 -0.73 14.85
C GLU A 113 -3.91 0.52 14.39
N ASN A 114 -4.59 1.18 15.33
CA ASN A 114 -5.25 2.46 15.05
C ASN A 114 -4.20 3.52 14.68
N ALA A 115 -4.48 4.30 13.65
CA ALA A 115 -3.56 5.32 13.16
C ALA A 115 -4.27 6.59 12.70
N GLN A 116 -3.52 7.58 12.24
CA GLN A 116 -4.06 8.77 11.60
C GLN A 116 -3.31 9.07 10.31
N TRP A 117 -4.06 9.21 9.22
CA TRP A 117 -3.50 9.49 7.90
C TRP A 117 -3.82 10.91 7.47
N PRO A 118 -2.90 11.59 6.75
CA PRO A 118 -3.17 12.89 6.18
C PRO A 118 -4.35 12.83 5.19
N PRO A 119 -5.11 13.92 5.01
CA PRO A 119 -6.29 13.91 4.14
C PRO A 119 -5.91 13.81 2.65
N ASP A 120 -4.76 14.34 2.26
CA ASP A 120 -4.31 14.39 0.87
C ASP A 120 -3.61 13.09 0.44
N TYR A 121 -4.01 12.54 -0.71
CA TYR A 121 -3.43 11.32 -1.27
C TYR A 121 -1.91 11.43 -1.48
N ARG A 122 -1.39 12.63 -1.77
CA ARG A 122 0.05 12.86 -1.98
C ARG A 122 0.84 12.63 -0.70
N ASP A 123 0.27 13.03 0.42
CA ASP A 123 0.91 12.91 1.73
C ASP A 123 0.76 11.48 2.27
N VAL A 124 -0.33 10.79 1.95
CA VAL A 124 -0.48 9.34 2.23
C VAL A 124 0.57 8.54 1.44
N CYS A 125 0.73 8.81 0.15
CA CYS A 125 1.76 8.15 -0.67
C CYS A 125 3.17 8.43 -0.14
N ARG A 126 3.47 9.67 0.28
CA ARG A 126 4.76 9.99 0.89
C ARG A 126 4.98 9.19 2.17
N LEU A 127 4.01 9.17 3.07
CA LEU A 127 4.09 8.43 4.33
C LEU A 127 4.40 6.94 4.11
N ALA A 128 3.72 6.30 3.15
CA ALA A 128 3.95 4.89 2.85
C ALA A 128 5.32 4.64 2.20
N LEU A 129 5.79 5.57 1.36
CA LEU A 129 7.11 5.49 0.74
C LEU A 129 8.23 5.69 1.76
N ASP A 130 8.14 6.72 2.61
CA ASP A 130 9.14 6.99 3.65
C ASP A 130 9.32 5.76 4.56
N TYR A 131 8.24 5.09 4.94
CA TYR A 131 8.29 3.86 5.74
C TYR A 131 9.03 2.70 5.02
N VAL A 132 8.81 2.56 3.71
CA VAL A 132 9.47 1.54 2.90
C VAL A 132 10.93 1.89 2.65
N GLU A 133 11.26 3.17 2.42
CA GLU A 133 12.64 3.65 2.30
C GLU A 133 13.42 3.39 3.59
N ASP A 134 12.89 3.73 4.76
CA ASP A 134 13.51 3.47 6.07
C ASP A 134 13.82 1.97 6.28
N ARG A 135 12.89 1.11 5.88
CA ARG A 135 13.09 -0.34 5.90
C ARG A 135 14.24 -0.75 4.97
N ILE A 136 14.25 -0.27 3.73
CA ILE A 136 15.26 -0.62 2.75
C ILE A 136 16.64 -0.16 3.22
N GLU A 137 16.75 1.06 3.75
CA GLU A 137 17.98 1.56 4.36
C GLU A 137 18.47 0.68 5.52
N THR A 138 17.54 0.21 6.37
CA THR A 138 17.87 -0.69 7.48
C THR A 138 18.44 -2.01 6.95
N LEU A 139 17.88 -2.56 5.88
CA LEU A 139 18.40 -3.77 5.25
C LEU A 139 19.79 -3.55 4.64
N TRP A 140 20.05 -2.39 4.01
CA TRP A 140 21.38 -2.06 3.50
C TRP A 140 22.44 -1.95 4.62
N LYS A 141 22.06 -1.45 5.80
CA LYS A 141 22.94 -1.35 6.98
C LYS A 141 23.22 -2.70 7.66
N GLN A 142 22.42 -3.72 7.37
CA GLN A 142 22.53 -5.07 7.94
C GLN A 142 23.34 -6.04 7.06
N GLN A 143 23.89 -5.56 5.94
CA GLN A 143 24.86 -6.31 5.14
C GLN A 143 26.22 -6.44 5.83
#